data_AF-A0A0F9M5V2-F1
#
_entry.id   AF-A0A0F9M5V2-F1
#
_cell.length_a   1.000
_cell.length_b   1.000
_cell.length_c   1.000
_cell.angle_alpha   90.00
_cell.angle_beta   90.00
_cell.angle_gamma   90.00
#
_symmetry.space_group_name_H-M   'P 1'
#
loop_
_entity.id
_entity.type
_entity.pdbx_description
1 polymer ?
#
loop_
_entity_poly.entity_id
_entity_poly.type
_entity_poly.pdbx_seq_one_letter_code
_entity_poly.pdbx_strand_id
1 'polypeptide(L)'
;MISVEYKCDKCEATWPKGRVGEQLWQVFVGRGRSPESSGTIGSSDEVRCAHWCRKCMVKTGLLPSIKMINDPPAPETPATIEDLIRDIVQKEIG
;
A
#
# COMPACT_ATOMS: atom_id res chain seq x y z
N MET A 1 26.57 -17.17 14.97
CA MET A 1 25.27 -17.11 14.25
C MET A 1 25.14 -15.70 13.72
N ILE A 2 25.09 -15.51 12.40
CA ILE A 2 25.02 -14.16 11.79
C ILE A 2 23.54 -13.80 11.67
N SER A 3 23.08 -12.84 12.47
CA SER A 3 21.74 -12.27 12.35
C SER A 3 21.76 -11.16 11.31
N VAL A 4 21.00 -11.31 10.22
CA VAL A 4 20.84 -10.27 9.21
C VAL A 4 19.67 -9.38 9.64
N GLU A 5 19.90 -8.08 9.77
CA GLU A 5 18.88 -7.09 10.09
C GLU A 5 18.52 -6.26 8.85
N TYR A 6 17.24 -5.94 8.70
CA TYR A 6 16.76 -4.95 7.76
C TYR A 6 16.75 -3.59 8.45
N LYS A 7 17.17 -2.54 7.74
CA LYS A 7 17.16 -1.15 8.21
C LYS A 7 16.37 -0.28 7.23
N CYS A 8 15.52 0.60 7.76
CA CYS A 8 14.88 1.65 7.00
C CYS A 8 15.78 2.89 6.95
N ASP A 9 16.17 3.35 5.76
CA ASP A 9 17.03 4.53 5.60
C ASP A 9 16.32 5.85 5.96
N LYS A 10 14.98 5.83 6.07
CA LYS A 10 14.19 7.04 6.36
C LYS A 10 13.91 7.27 7.84
N CYS A 11 13.65 6.22 8.60
CA CYS A 11 13.30 6.32 10.02
C CYS A 11 14.24 5.51 10.93
N GLU A 12 15.31 4.94 10.37
CA GLU A 12 16.36 4.18 11.05
C GLU A 12 15.90 2.94 11.83
N ALA A 13 14.62 2.57 11.74
CA ALA A 13 14.07 1.38 12.36
C ALA A 13 14.76 0.14 11.80
N THR A 14 15.14 -0.78 12.70
CA THR A 14 15.74 -2.07 12.37
C THR A 14 14.86 -3.24 12.82
N TRP A 15 14.90 -4.33 12.09
CA TRP A 15 14.24 -5.58 12.48
C TRP A 15 14.96 -6.80 11.89
N PRO A 16 14.85 -7.97 12.53
CA PRO A 16 15.46 -9.19 12.01
C PRO A 16 14.85 -9.59 10.65
N LYS A 17 15.70 -10.03 9.74
CA LYS A 17 15.30 -10.59 8.44
C LYS A 17 14.41 -11.82 8.66
N GLY A 18 13.21 -11.80 8.08
CA GLY A 18 12.23 -12.89 8.22
C GLY A 18 11.06 -12.59 9.17
N ARG A 19 11.00 -11.39 9.78
CA ARG A 19 9.79 -10.96 10.51
C ARG A 19 8.60 -10.89 9.53
N VAL A 20 7.61 -11.73 9.74
CA VAL A 20 6.40 -11.79 8.91
C VAL A 20 5.71 -10.42 8.91
N GLY A 21 5.43 -9.89 7.71
CA GLY A 21 4.75 -8.61 7.52
C GLY A 21 5.66 -7.39 7.36
N GLU A 22 6.97 -7.50 7.63
CA GLU A 22 7.92 -6.41 7.39
C GLU A 22 8.63 -6.58 6.04
N GLN A 23 8.46 -5.61 5.15
CA GLN A 23 9.09 -5.54 3.82
C GLN A 23 9.83 -4.20 3.68
N LEU A 24 10.86 -4.17 2.84
CA LEU A 24 11.56 -2.95 2.43
C LEU A 24 11.28 -2.67 0.95
N TRP A 25 11.02 -1.40 0.64
CA TRP A 25 10.87 -0.92 -0.73
C TRP A 25 12.12 -0.16 -1.14
N GLN A 26 12.64 -0.48 -2.32
CA GLN A 26 13.71 0.28 -2.94
C GLN A 26 13.12 1.51 -3.61
N VAL A 27 13.53 2.69 -3.16
CA VAL A 27 13.06 4.00 -3.63
C VAL A 27 14.16 4.64 -4.45
N PHE A 28 13.85 4.99 -5.69
CA PHE A 28 14.76 5.68 -6.60
C PHE A 28 14.32 7.13 -6.76
N VAL A 29 15.26 8.06 -6.56
CA VAL A 29 15.06 9.48 -6.84
C VAL A 29 15.97 9.84 -8.00
N GLY A 30 15.35 10.22 -9.12
CA GLY A 30 16.03 10.76 -10.30
C GLY A 30 15.53 12.17 -10.59
N ARG A 31 16.37 12.99 -11.20
CA ARG A 31 15.98 14.31 -11.71
C ARG A 31 15.52 14.13 -13.16
N GLY A 32 14.22 13.91 -13.36
CA GLY A 32 13.67 13.78 -14.72
C GLY A 32 13.87 15.07 -15.53
N ARG A 33 14.44 14.98 -16.74
CA ARG A 33 14.18 15.96 -17.80
C ARG A 33 12.78 15.68 -18.38
N SER A 34 12.07 16.75 -18.76
CA SER A 34 10.70 16.76 -19.29
C SER A 34 10.46 15.68 -20.37
N PRO A 35 9.23 15.15 -20.56
CA PRO A 35 8.93 13.91 -21.31
C PRO A 35 9.14 13.97 -22.83
N GLU A 36 9.69 15.06 -23.37
CA GLU A 36 9.78 15.30 -24.82
C GLU A 36 10.92 14.54 -25.48
N SER A 37 11.83 13.94 -24.69
CA SER A 37 12.83 13.03 -25.19
C SER A 37 12.47 11.60 -24.82
N SER A 38 11.84 10.91 -25.77
CA SER A 38 11.88 9.45 -25.87
C SER A 38 13.36 9.02 -25.80
N GLY A 39 13.80 8.49 -24.67
CA GLY A 39 15.21 8.21 -24.46
C GLY A 39 15.43 7.59 -23.10
N THR A 40 15.83 6.32 -23.13
CA THR A 40 16.50 5.56 -22.07
C THR A 40 17.04 6.43 -20.94
N ILE A 41 16.68 6.12 -19.69
CA ILE A 41 17.27 6.74 -18.49
C ILE A 41 18.79 6.74 -18.68
N GLY A 42 19.34 7.92 -18.95
CA GLY A 42 20.74 8.08 -19.31
C GLY A 42 21.59 7.61 -18.12
N SER A 43 22.59 6.80 -18.42
CA SER A 43 23.58 6.23 -17.50
C SER A 43 24.37 7.25 -16.64
N SER A 44 23.99 8.54 -16.65
CA SER A 44 24.68 9.63 -15.96
C SER A 44 23.78 10.48 -15.05
N ASP A 45 22.48 10.20 -14.96
CA ASP A 45 21.67 10.80 -13.90
C ASP A 45 22.00 10.06 -12.59
N GLU A 46 22.45 10.78 -11.55
CA GLU A 46 22.69 10.22 -10.21
C GLU A 46 21.37 9.67 -9.65
N VAL A 47 21.05 8.42 -9.99
CA VAL A 47 19.92 7.72 -9.40
C VAL A 47 20.30 7.40 -7.95
N ARG A 48 19.76 8.18 -7.02
CA ARG A 48 19.92 7.90 -5.59
C ARG A 48 18.92 6.84 -5.18
N CYS A 49 19.40 5.80 -4.52
CA CYS A 49 18.60 4.69 -4.03
C CYS A 49 18.55 4.70 -2.49
N ALA A 50 17.37 4.43 -1.92
CA ALA A 50 17.17 4.26 -0.48
C ALA A 50 16.17 3.12 -0.21
N HIS A 51 16.29 2.43 0.92
CA HIS A 51 15.39 1.36 1.35
C HIS A 51 14.44 1.85 2.44
N TRP A 52 13.14 1.92 2.14
CA TRP A 52 12.14 2.45 3.06
C TRP A 52 11.17 1.38 3.55
N CYS A 53 10.76 1.48 4.81
CA CYS A 53 9.72 0.61 5.38
C CYS A 53 8.32 1.00 4.87
N ARG A 54 7.34 0.11 5.04
CA ARG A 54 5.95 0.34 4.62
C ARG A 54 5.37 1.62 5.21
N LYS A 55 5.59 1.85 6.51
CA LYS A 55 5.09 3.05 7.21
C LYS A 55 5.62 4.33 6.57
N CYS A 56 6.91 4.34 6.23
CA CYS A 56 7.55 5.45 5.53
C CYS A 56 6.98 5.67 4.13
N MET A 57 6.79 4.59 3.36
CA MET A 57 6.19 4.64 2.03
C MET A 57 4.75 5.18 2.04
N VAL A 58 3.92 4.71 2.99
CA VAL A 58 2.54 5.18 3.17
C VAL A 58 2.50 6.64 3.63
N LYS A 59 3.35 7.03 4.59
CA LYS A 59 3.45 8.44 5.05
C LYS A 59 3.83 9.39 3.91
N THR A 60 4.58 8.92 2.92
CA THR A 60 4.91 9.70 1.71
C THR A 60 3.89 9.60 0.58
N GLY A 61 2.84 8.80 0.73
CA GLY A 61 1.85 8.58 -0.34
C GLY A 61 2.37 7.75 -1.52
N LEU A 62 3.54 7.10 -1.39
CA LEU A 62 4.13 6.24 -2.43
C LEU A 62 3.51 4.83 -2.45
N LEU A 63 2.86 4.44 -1.37
CA LEU A 63 2.04 3.22 -1.30
C LEU A 63 0.66 3.56 -0.77
N PRO A 64 -0.39 2.85 -1.24
CA PRO A 64 -1.70 2.97 -0.65
C PRO A 64 -1.66 2.54 0.82
N SER A 65 -2.37 3.29 1.66
CA SER A 65 -2.62 2.90 3.04
C SER A 65 -3.61 1.72 3.05
N ILE A 66 -3.10 0.52 2.77
CA ILE A 66 -3.89 -0.70 2.97
C ILE A 66 -3.97 -0.88 4.48
N LYS A 67 -5.10 -0.49 5.07
CA LYS A 67 -5.48 -0.97 6.40
C LYS A 67 -5.48 -2.50 6.31
N MET A 68 -4.55 -3.16 7.00
CA MET A 68 -4.51 -4.62 7.06
C MET A 68 -5.84 -5.10 7.62
N ILE A 69 -6.72 -5.67 6.79
CA ILE A 69 -7.76 -6.73 6.97
C ILE A 69 -8.36 -6.97 8.39
N ASN A 70 -8.34 -5.98 9.26
CA ASN A 70 -8.91 -5.95 10.60
C ASN A 70 -9.83 -4.74 10.76
N ASP A 71 -10.28 -4.15 9.63
CA ASP A 71 -11.44 -3.26 9.68
C ASP A 71 -12.64 -4.19 9.97
N PRO A 72 -13.41 -3.97 11.06
CA PRO A 72 -14.62 -4.73 11.31
C PRO A 72 -15.51 -4.64 10.06
N PRO A 73 -16.26 -5.71 9.73
CA PRO A 73 -17.16 -5.68 8.58
C PRO A 73 -18.01 -4.42 8.65
N ALA A 74 -18.15 -3.74 7.50
CA ALA A 74 -18.98 -2.56 7.41
C ALA A 74 -20.34 -2.86 8.06
N PRO A 75 -20.92 -1.95 8.86
CA PRO A 75 -22.22 -2.18 9.46
C PRO A 75 -23.19 -2.56 8.35
N GLU A 76 -23.90 -3.67 8.54
CA GLU A 76 -24.88 -4.16 7.57
C GLU A 76 -25.84 -3.02 7.24
N THR A 77 -25.90 -2.65 5.95
CA THR A 77 -26.79 -1.59 5.51
C THR A 77 -28.21 -1.99 5.85
N PRO A 78 -29.00 -1.10 6.49
CA PRO A 78 -30.40 -1.38 6.74
C PRO A 78 -31.09 -1.70 5.42
N ALA A 79 -32.00 -2.68 5.45
CA ALA A 79 -32.77 -3.11 4.30
C ALA A 79 -33.33 -1.89 3.56
N THR A 80 -33.10 -1.81 2.25
CA THR A 80 -33.64 -0.69 1.49
C THR A 80 -35.16 -0.85 1.34
N ILE A 81 -35.84 0.22 0.95
CA ILE A 81 -37.27 0.18 0.70
C ILE A 81 -37.59 -0.86 -0.38
N GLU A 82 -36.71 -1.05 -1.37
CA GLU A 82 -36.85 -2.09 -2.38
C GLU A 82 -36.81 -3.51 -1.80
N ASP A 83 -36.00 -3.76 -0.76
CA ASP A 83 -35.94 -5.05 -0.08
C ASP A 83 -37.22 -5.32 0.72
N LEU A 84 -37.77 -4.30 1.36
CA LEU A 84 -39.06 -4.39 2.06
C LEU A 84 -40.22 -4.65 1.09
N ILE A 85 -40.24 -3.98 -0.06
CA ILE A 85 -41.25 -4.22 -1.10
C ILE A 85 -41.15 -5.66 -1.62
N ARG A 86 -39.94 -6.17 -1.83
CA ARG A 86 -39.73 -7.55 -2.28
C ARG A 86 -40.23 -8.59 -1.28
N ASP A 87 -40.00 -8.37 0.01
CA ASP A 87 -40.48 -9.27 1.08
C ASP A 87 -42.02 -9.31 1.15
N ILE A 88 -42.67 -8.15 1.00
CA ILE A 88 -44.14 -8.06 0.96
C ILE A 88 -44.69 -8.83 -0.24
N VAL A 89 -44.12 -8.61 -1.43
CA VAL A 89 -44.57 -9.29 -2.65
C VAL A 89 -44.38 -10.81 -2.56
N GLN A 90 -43.28 -11.28 -1.97
CA GLN A 90 -43.04 -12.71 -1.78
C GLN A 90 -43.99 -13.35 -0.77
N LYS A 91 -44.40 -12.63 0.28
CA LYS A 91 -45.40 -13.10 1.25
C LYS A 91 -46.82 -13.19 0.69
N GLU A 92 -47.17 -12.32 -0.25
CA GLU A 92 -48.52 -12.27 -0.81
C GLU A 92 -48.72 -13.24 -1.99
N ILE A 93 -47.62 -13.70 -2.62
CA ILE A 93 -47.65 -14.60 -3.78
C ILE A 93 -47.38 -16.07 -3.39
N GLY A 94 -46.87 -16.34 -2.19
CA GLY A 94 -46.67 -17.69 -1.63
C GLY A 94 -47.80 -18.14 -0.73
#